data_AF-A0A955BUV7-F1
#
_entry.id   AF-A0A955BUV7-F1
#
_cell.length_a   1.000
_cell.length_b   1.000
_cell.length_c   1.000
_cell.angle_alpha   90.00
_cell.angle_beta   90.00
_cell.angle_gamma   90.00
#
_symmetry.space_group_name_H-M   'P 1'
#
loop_
_entity.id
_entity.type
_entity.pdbx_description
1 polymer ?
#
loop_
_entity_poly.entity_id
_entity_poly.type
_entity_poly.pdbx_seq_one_letter_code
_entity_poly.pdbx_strand_id
1 'polypeptide(L)'
;MTRTFRRGRAPRRGAMLALIALLLPVVLLFLGFAVDLAYMQTTRMELRAAADAAARAGATALSQTDDPTFARTTAKQIARRNTVAGSNLLLRNSDIEIGRSVEQPDGKWAFTAGVTPSNAVRVTAPRDAGSRGGAVSLFFGGLIGKTDFEPIQSATASFLNVDICLVLDRSTSMKLNVTGQSGGMYTNDPRFCSPPRSTSRWVALDAAVRVFIDELRASDAEEQVALATYSSDLASTMGRVCGASSSPSSLDAPLDTNLTKITRAMDDLTTSVWNGNTYIESGMLTGLGALQDARFARQNATKVMIVLTDGNENVGSAMAAAAVAATTDVTIHTITFSDEANQSLMQSVAAATEGKHYHANTAEELRDVFKELAATTTALTQ
;
A
#
# COMPACT_ATOMS: atom_id res chain seq x y z
N MET A 1 -63.84 -16.25 -87.33
CA MET A 1 -63.95 -15.35 -86.16
C MET A 1 -63.11 -15.92 -85.03
N THR A 2 -62.01 -15.26 -84.64
CA THR A 2 -61.63 -14.98 -83.24
C THR A 2 -60.28 -14.25 -83.22
N ARG A 3 -60.35 -12.93 -83.00
CA ARG A 3 -59.20 -12.04 -82.79
C ARG A 3 -58.86 -12.06 -81.29
N THR A 4 -57.72 -12.62 -80.92
CA THR A 4 -57.21 -12.52 -79.54
C THR A 4 -56.36 -11.25 -79.39
N PHE A 5 -56.91 -10.23 -78.72
CA PHE A 5 -56.17 -9.04 -78.31
C PHE A 5 -55.26 -9.36 -77.11
N ARG A 6 -53.94 -9.36 -77.32
CA ARG A 6 -52.97 -9.29 -76.21
C ARG A 6 -52.93 -7.86 -75.68
N ARG A 7 -53.47 -7.62 -74.48
CA ARG A 7 -53.28 -6.37 -73.72
C ARG A 7 -51.81 -6.25 -73.31
N GLY A 8 -51.11 -5.25 -73.83
CA GLY A 8 -49.78 -4.87 -73.36
C GLY A 8 -49.86 -4.37 -71.92
N ARG A 9 -49.09 -4.99 -71.01
CA ARG A 9 -48.86 -4.45 -69.66
C ARG A 9 -48.08 -3.13 -69.79
N ALA A 10 -48.61 -2.04 -69.25
CA ALA A 10 -47.87 -0.79 -69.13
C ALA A 10 -46.58 -1.04 -68.32
N PRO A 11 -45.39 -0.64 -68.82
CA PRO A 11 -44.16 -0.80 -68.08
C PRO A 11 -44.21 0.06 -66.82
N ARG A 12 -44.07 -0.58 -65.66
CA ARG A 12 -43.88 0.12 -64.37
C ARG A 12 -42.59 0.92 -64.47
N ARG A 13 -42.71 2.24 -64.61
CA ARG A 13 -41.60 3.18 -64.86
C ARG A 13 -40.68 3.26 -63.63
N GLY A 14 -39.38 3.34 -63.89
CA GLY A 14 -38.27 3.31 -62.92
C GLY A 14 -38.15 4.50 -61.95
N ALA A 15 -39.26 4.99 -61.39
CA ALA A 15 -39.25 5.99 -60.33
C ALA A 15 -38.45 5.50 -59.09
N MET A 16 -38.47 4.18 -58.84
CA MET A 16 -37.70 3.55 -57.76
C MET A 16 -36.18 3.65 -57.98
N LEU A 17 -35.72 3.52 -59.23
CA LEU A 17 -34.29 3.70 -59.58
C LEU A 17 -33.83 5.15 -59.35
N ALA A 18 -34.65 6.12 -59.72
CA ALA A 18 -34.35 7.54 -59.49
C ALA A 18 -34.29 7.87 -57.99
N LEU A 19 -35.21 7.31 -57.18
CA LEU A 19 -35.21 7.47 -55.73
C LEU A 19 -33.96 6.83 -55.09
N ILE A 20 -33.59 5.62 -55.50
CA ILE A 20 -32.38 4.93 -55.02
C ILE A 20 -31.12 5.71 -55.39
N ALA A 21 -31.03 6.23 -56.62
CA ALA A 21 -29.89 7.03 -57.06
C ALA A 21 -29.73 8.31 -56.22
N LEU A 22 -30.83 8.91 -55.77
CA LEU A 22 -30.81 10.09 -54.89
C LEU A 22 -30.49 9.73 -53.43
N LEU A 23 -31.02 8.63 -52.91
CA LEU A 23 -30.83 8.20 -51.52
C LEU A 23 -29.48 7.54 -51.26
N LEU A 24 -28.90 6.87 -52.25
CA LEU A 24 -27.65 6.13 -52.07
C LEU A 24 -26.47 7.00 -51.60
N PRO A 25 -26.24 8.22 -52.13
CA PRO A 25 -25.25 9.15 -51.57
C PRO A 25 -25.51 9.52 -50.11
N VAL A 26 -26.79 9.71 -49.73
CA VAL A 26 -27.19 10.05 -48.36
C VAL A 26 -26.88 8.89 -47.42
N VAL A 27 -27.22 7.67 -47.81
CA VAL A 27 -26.91 6.46 -47.02
C VAL A 27 -25.40 6.27 -46.86
N LEU A 28 -24.61 6.48 -47.91
CA LEU A 28 -23.15 6.40 -47.84
C LEU A 28 -22.56 7.45 -46.90
N LEU A 29 -23.11 8.68 -46.88
CA LEU A 29 -22.70 9.73 -45.95
C LEU A 29 -22.97 9.32 -44.49
N PHE A 30 -24.16 8.79 -44.20
CA PHE A 30 -24.46 8.29 -42.85
C PHE A 30 -23.60 7.09 -42.44
N LEU A 31 -23.28 6.20 -43.38
CA LEU A 31 -22.38 5.08 -43.13
C LEU A 31 -20.97 5.56 -42.78
N GLY A 32 -20.42 6.50 -43.56
CA GLY A 32 -19.11 7.09 -43.29
C GLY A 32 -19.07 7.78 -41.94
N PHE A 33 -20.11 8.54 -41.60
CA PHE A 33 -20.26 9.17 -40.29
C PHE A 33 -20.32 8.14 -39.14
N ALA A 34 -21.06 7.04 -39.31
CA ALA A 34 -21.16 5.99 -38.31
C ALA A 34 -19.80 5.29 -38.07
N VAL A 35 -19.02 5.05 -39.13
CA VAL A 35 -17.66 4.48 -39.04
C VAL A 35 -16.72 5.42 -38.30
N ASP A 36 -16.70 6.70 -38.66
CA ASP A 36 -15.86 7.69 -37.98
C ASP A 36 -16.26 7.83 -36.50
N LEU A 37 -17.56 7.82 -36.19
CA LEU A 37 -18.04 7.86 -34.80
C LEU A 37 -17.56 6.64 -34.00
N ALA A 38 -17.71 5.44 -34.56
CA ALA A 38 -17.24 4.21 -33.93
C ALA A 38 -15.71 4.24 -33.71
N TYR A 39 -14.97 4.72 -34.70
CA TYR A 39 -13.52 4.86 -34.63
C TYR A 39 -13.08 5.88 -33.58
N MET A 40 -13.74 7.04 -33.47
CA MET A 40 -13.49 8.04 -32.44
C MET A 40 -13.73 7.47 -31.02
N GLN A 41 -14.81 6.72 -30.82
CA GLN A 41 -15.09 6.11 -29.52
C GLN A 41 -14.07 5.02 -29.16
N THR A 42 -13.69 4.19 -30.12
CA THR A 42 -12.64 3.17 -29.94
C THR A 42 -11.31 3.83 -29.56
N THR A 43 -10.91 4.87 -30.29
CA THR A 43 -9.71 5.67 -30.00
C THR A 43 -9.73 6.25 -28.59
N ARG A 44 -10.87 6.77 -28.12
CA ARG A 44 -11.00 7.30 -26.74
C ARG A 44 -10.80 6.20 -25.70
N MET A 45 -11.39 5.03 -25.91
CA MET A 45 -11.25 3.90 -24.99
C MET A 45 -9.80 3.40 -24.94
N GLU A 46 -9.16 3.23 -26.10
CA GLU A 46 -7.75 2.85 -26.20
C GLU A 46 -6.84 3.88 -25.50
N LEU A 47 -7.08 5.18 -25.73
CA LEU A 47 -6.30 6.25 -25.13
C LEU A 47 -6.44 6.29 -23.60
N ARG A 48 -7.66 6.07 -23.10
CA ARG A 48 -7.92 5.96 -21.66
C ARG A 48 -7.20 4.76 -21.05
N ALA A 49 -7.33 3.58 -21.65
CA ALA A 49 -6.65 2.38 -21.17
C ALA A 49 -5.12 2.53 -21.16
N ALA A 50 -4.55 3.16 -22.21
CA ALA A 50 -3.13 3.44 -22.30
C ALA A 50 -2.66 4.45 -21.23
N ALA A 51 -3.45 5.50 -20.96
CA ALA A 51 -3.17 6.48 -19.92
C ALA A 51 -3.23 5.84 -18.52
N ASP A 52 -4.26 5.05 -18.23
CA ASP A 52 -4.44 4.34 -16.95
C ASP A 52 -3.31 3.33 -16.71
N ALA A 53 -2.89 2.60 -17.75
CA ALA A 53 -1.75 1.67 -17.66
C ALA A 53 -0.43 2.41 -17.40
N ALA A 54 -0.18 3.52 -18.10
CA ALA A 54 1.03 4.32 -17.91
C ALA A 54 1.07 4.99 -16.52
N ALA A 55 -0.05 5.53 -16.04
CA ALA A 55 -0.16 6.14 -14.72
C ALA A 55 0.11 5.13 -13.61
N ARG A 56 -0.55 3.96 -13.67
CA ARG A 56 -0.33 2.88 -12.69
C ARG A 56 1.12 2.41 -12.68
N ALA A 57 1.72 2.17 -13.84
CA ALA A 57 3.11 1.74 -13.92
C ALA A 57 4.09 2.79 -13.37
N GLY A 58 3.82 4.08 -13.60
CA GLY A 58 4.58 5.17 -13.00
C GLY A 58 4.42 5.20 -11.48
N ALA A 59 3.20 5.05 -10.97
CA ALA A 59 2.90 5.03 -9.55
C ALA A 59 3.55 3.84 -8.83
N THR A 60 3.49 2.63 -9.40
CA THR A 60 4.16 1.45 -8.85
C THR A 60 5.68 1.63 -8.79
N ALA A 61 6.29 2.14 -9.87
CA ALA A 61 7.73 2.41 -9.89
C ALA A 61 8.12 3.47 -8.85
N LEU A 62 7.30 4.51 -8.67
CA LEU A 62 7.52 5.52 -7.64
C LEU A 62 7.39 4.94 -6.23
N SER A 63 6.40 4.09 -5.99
CA SER A 63 6.19 3.40 -4.70
C SER A 63 7.39 2.55 -4.30
N GLN A 64 8.03 1.87 -5.26
CA GLN A 64 9.11 0.94 -4.98
C GLN A 64 10.48 1.62 -4.83
N THR A 65 10.73 2.70 -5.56
CA THR A 65 12.09 3.29 -5.65
C THR A 65 12.20 4.69 -5.08
N ASP A 66 11.09 5.36 -4.75
CA ASP A 66 11.04 6.79 -4.40
C ASP A 66 11.77 7.69 -5.43
N ASP A 67 11.94 7.23 -6.69
CA ASP A 67 12.68 7.94 -7.76
C ASP A 67 11.72 8.45 -8.84
N PRO A 68 11.47 9.78 -8.90
CA PRO A 68 10.62 10.40 -9.91
C PRO A 68 11.10 10.18 -11.36
N THR A 69 12.40 10.03 -11.58
CA THR A 69 12.99 9.83 -12.92
C THR A 69 12.71 8.41 -13.42
N PHE A 70 12.89 7.44 -12.54
CA PHE A 70 12.56 6.04 -12.82
C PHE A 70 11.06 5.90 -13.09
N ALA A 71 10.21 6.48 -12.25
CA ALA A 71 8.75 6.48 -12.43
C ALA A 71 8.31 7.03 -13.80
N ARG A 72 8.86 8.17 -14.24
CA ARG A 72 8.59 8.75 -15.57
C ARG A 72 9.04 7.84 -16.70
N THR A 73 10.18 7.19 -16.53
CA THR A 73 10.73 6.28 -17.55
C THR A 73 9.85 5.05 -17.70
N THR A 74 9.44 4.43 -16.60
CA THR A 74 8.54 3.27 -16.58
C THR A 74 7.16 3.60 -17.17
N ALA A 75 6.56 4.74 -16.80
CA ALA A 75 5.29 5.20 -17.37
C ALA A 75 5.38 5.35 -18.90
N LYS A 76 6.47 5.93 -19.43
CA LYS A 76 6.69 6.03 -20.88
C LYS A 76 6.87 4.67 -21.56
N GLN A 77 7.56 3.74 -20.91
CA GLN A 77 7.75 2.39 -21.46
C GLN A 77 6.42 1.67 -21.61
N ILE A 78 5.55 1.74 -20.60
CA ILE A 78 4.21 1.15 -20.66
C ILE A 78 3.32 1.88 -21.66
N ALA A 79 3.35 3.22 -21.73
CA ALA A 79 2.63 3.95 -22.76
C ALA A 79 3.01 3.48 -24.18
N ARG A 80 4.31 3.30 -24.45
CA ARG A 80 4.82 2.83 -25.75
C ARG A 80 4.40 1.41 -26.13
N ARG A 81 4.03 0.57 -25.16
CA ARG A 81 3.52 -0.79 -25.41
C ARG A 81 2.03 -0.80 -25.76
N ASN A 82 1.32 0.29 -25.49
CA ASN A 82 -0.09 0.43 -25.80
C ASN A 82 -0.29 1.17 -27.12
N THR A 83 -1.20 0.69 -27.94
CA THR A 83 -1.59 1.29 -29.22
C THR A 83 -2.87 2.10 -29.08
N VAL A 84 -2.91 3.25 -29.72
CA VAL A 84 -4.10 4.11 -29.84
C VAL A 84 -4.25 4.44 -31.32
N ALA A 85 -5.40 4.12 -31.91
CA ALA A 85 -5.65 4.32 -33.33
C ALA A 85 -4.54 3.70 -34.22
N GLY A 86 -4.07 2.49 -33.85
CA GLY A 86 -3.03 1.75 -34.57
C GLY A 86 -1.59 2.23 -34.36
N SER A 87 -1.35 3.30 -33.60
CA SER A 87 -0.01 3.84 -33.32
C SER A 87 0.31 3.82 -31.82
N ASN A 88 1.58 3.60 -31.47
CA ASN A 88 2.00 3.56 -30.07
C ASN A 88 1.81 4.93 -29.39
N LEU A 89 1.42 4.94 -28.11
CA LEU A 89 1.32 6.18 -27.33
C LEU A 89 2.72 6.69 -26.94
N LEU A 90 3.07 7.89 -27.40
CA LEU A 90 4.36 8.53 -27.14
C LEU A 90 4.19 9.73 -26.21
N LEU A 91 4.70 9.61 -24.98
CA LEU A 91 4.63 10.67 -23.96
C LEU A 91 5.94 11.48 -23.86
N ARG A 92 5.80 12.75 -23.46
CA ARG A 92 6.88 13.65 -23.04
C ARG A 92 7.08 13.58 -21.53
N ASN A 93 8.09 14.31 -21.02
CA ASN A 93 8.20 14.50 -19.57
C ASN A 93 7.09 15.39 -19.03
N SER A 94 6.68 16.42 -19.79
CA SER A 94 5.58 17.33 -19.43
C SER A 94 4.23 16.62 -19.30
N ASP A 95 4.07 15.51 -20.01
CA ASP A 95 2.83 14.73 -20.05
C ASP A 95 2.67 13.84 -18.81
N ILE A 96 3.69 13.80 -17.96
CA ILE A 96 3.71 12.99 -16.73
C ILE A 96 3.97 13.95 -15.58
N GLU A 97 3.06 13.99 -14.61
CA GLU A 97 3.18 14.83 -13.44
C GLU A 97 3.23 13.93 -12.21
N ILE A 98 4.20 14.19 -11.34
CA ILE A 98 4.35 13.48 -10.07
C ILE A 98 3.95 14.45 -8.98
N GLY A 99 3.22 13.96 -7.99
CA GLY A 99 2.70 14.79 -6.92
C GLY A 99 2.03 13.98 -5.84
N ARG A 100 1.18 14.66 -5.07
CA ARG A 100 0.45 14.08 -3.96
C ARG A 100 -1.05 14.02 -4.27
N SER A 101 -1.65 12.86 -4.06
CA SER A 101 -3.09 12.64 -4.06
C SER A 101 -3.56 12.44 -2.63
N VAL A 102 -4.54 13.24 -2.21
CA VAL A 102 -5.13 13.18 -0.86
C VAL A 102 -6.62 12.99 -0.99
N GLU A 103 -7.17 12.04 -0.24
CA GLU A 103 -8.61 11.83 -0.13
C GLU A 103 -9.27 13.05 0.53
N GLN A 104 -10.32 13.55 -0.09
CA GLN A 104 -11.12 14.66 0.38
C GLN A 104 -12.29 14.14 1.22
N PRO A 105 -12.89 14.99 2.08
CA PRO A 105 -14.05 14.60 2.89
C PRO A 105 -15.26 14.08 2.08
N ASP A 106 -15.33 14.36 0.77
CA ASP A 106 -16.38 13.86 -0.13
C ASP A 106 -16.05 12.48 -0.75
N GLY A 107 -14.97 11.83 -0.29
CA GLY A 107 -14.49 10.53 -0.78
C GLY A 107 -13.78 10.61 -2.13
N LYS A 108 -13.53 11.81 -2.68
CA LYS A 108 -12.77 11.96 -3.92
C LYS A 108 -11.31 12.21 -3.64
N TRP A 109 -10.46 11.76 -4.55
CA TRP A 109 -9.03 12.00 -4.47
C TRP A 109 -8.65 13.27 -5.23
N ALA A 110 -7.94 14.17 -4.57
CA ALA A 110 -7.44 15.41 -5.16
C ALA A 110 -5.93 15.34 -5.36
N PHE A 111 -5.50 15.40 -6.62
CA PHE A 111 -4.10 15.40 -7.01
C PHE A 111 -3.54 16.82 -7.11
N THR A 112 -2.40 17.05 -6.46
CA THR A 112 -1.59 18.28 -6.58
C THR A 112 -0.19 17.93 -7.09
N ALA A 113 0.18 18.48 -8.25
CA ALA A 113 1.48 18.25 -8.87
C ALA A 113 2.62 18.90 -8.07
N GLY A 114 3.80 18.27 -8.04
CA GLY A 114 5.02 18.84 -7.47
C GLY A 114 5.09 18.90 -5.95
N VAL A 115 4.09 18.34 -5.25
CA VAL A 115 4.08 18.24 -3.79
C VAL A 115 4.81 16.98 -3.33
N THR A 116 5.67 17.13 -2.32
CA THR A 116 6.34 16.04 -1.60
C THR A 116 5.77 15.90 -0.18
N PRO A 117 5.79 14.70 0.44
CA PRO A 117 6.04 13.39 -0.17
C PRO A 117 5.05 13.08 -1.31
N SER A 118 5.54 12.49 -2.40
CA SER A 118 4.77 12.21 -3.60
C SER A 118 4.24 10.78 -3.58
N ASN A 119 2.94 10.60 -3.67
CA ASN A 119 2.29 9.29 -3.63
C ASN A 119 1.43 9.03 -4.89
N ALA A 120 1.57 9.85 -5.92
CA ALA A 120 0.75 9.75 -7.12
C ALA A 120 1.45 10.21 -8.39
N VAL A 121 1.02 9.61 -9.50
CA VAL A 121 1.46 9.93 -10.86
C VAL A 121 0.22 10.21 -11.72
N ARG A 122 0.17 11.40 -12.30
CA ARG A 122 -0.82 11.78 -13.32
C ARG A 122 -0.18 11.72 -14.71
N VAL A 123 -0.81 11.00 -15.62
CA VAL A 123 -0.41 10.92 -17.03
C VAL A 123 -1.49 11.57 -17.87
N THR A 124 -1.08 12.55 -18.66
CA THR A 124 -1.90 13.16 -19.70
C THR A 124 -1.46 12.60 -21.04
N ALA A 125 -2.34 11.89 -21.72
CA ALA A 125 -2.08 11.26 -23.01
C ALA A 125 -2.75 12.07 -24.14
N PRO A 126 -2.01 12.99 -24.80
CA PRO A 126 -2.54 13.74 -25.93
C PRO A 126 -2.41 12.98 -27.25
N ARG A 127 -3.46 13.05 -28.08
CA ARG A 127 -3.43 12.72 -29.52
C ARG A 127 -3.91 13.91 -30.33
N ASP A 128 -3.26 15.05 -30.13
CA ASP A 128 -3.46 16.29 -30.89
C ASP A 128 -2.30 16.55 -31.86
N ALA A 129 -2.43 17.57 -32.72
CA ALA A 129 -1.37 17.99 -33.65
C ALA A 129 -0.04 18.35 -32.96
N GLY A 130 -0.11 18.79 -31.70
CA GLY A 130 1.06 19.13 -30.88
C GLY A 130 1.71 17.93 -30.21
N SER A 131 1.10 16.74 -30.23
CA SER A 131 1.58 15.54 -29.55
C SER A 131 2.64 14.80 -30.36
N ARG A 132 3.42 13.91 -29.72
CA ARG A 132 4.40 13.08 -30.44
C ARG A 132 3.76 12.02 -31.34
N GLY A 133 2.52 11.62 -31.05
CA GLY A 133 1.75 10.66 -31.83
C GLY A 133 0.87 11.31 -32.91
N GLY A 134 0.80 12.64 -32.94
CA GLY A 134 -0.07 13.40 -33.84
C GLY A 134 -1.56 13.21 -33.57
N ALA A 135 -2.36 13.99 -34.30
CA ALA A 135 -3.81 13.85 -34.36
C ALA A 135 -4.22 12.52 -35.01
N VAL A 136 -5.46 12.09 -34.77
CA VAL A 136 -6.02 10.87 -35.36
C VAL A 136 -6.83 11.22 -36.59
N SER A 137 -6.36 10.83 -37.77
CA SER A 137 -7.07 11.07 -39.02
C SER A 137 -8.33 10.21 -39.12
N LEU A 138 -9.44 10.84 -39.50
CA LEU A 138 -10.74 10.20 -39.74
C LEU A 138 -10.82 9.64 -41.16
N PHE A 139 -11.61 8.59 -41.36
CA PHE A 139 -11.75 7.95 -42.67
C PHE A 139 -12.60 8.79 -43.63
N PHE A 140 -13.68 9.38 -43.13
CA PHE A 140 -14.66 10.16 -43.92
C PHE A 140 -14.78 11.62 -43.47
N GLY A 141 -13.93 12.06 -42.55
CA GLY A 141 -13.97 13.41 -41.97
C GLY A 141 -13.86 14.56 -42.98
N GLY A 142 -13.20 14.32 -44.12
CA GLY A 142 -13.11 15.28 -45.23
C GLY A 142 -14.46 15.63 -45.87
N LEU A 143 -15.47 14.72 -45.81
CA LEU A 143 -16.82 14.99 -46.32
C LEU A 143 -17.58 16.03 -45.48
N ILE A 144 -17.16 16.24 -44.23
CA ILE A 144 -17.82 17.14 -43.26
C ILE A 144 -16.88 18.27 -42.77
N GLY A 145 -15.71 18.43 -43.39
CA GLY A 145 -14.76 19.50 -43.09
C GLY A 145 -13.94 19.33 -41.80
N LYS A 146 -13.90 18.12 -41.24
CA LYS A 146 -13.05 17.79 -40.08
C LYS A 146 -12.26 16.52 -40.36
N THR A 147 -11.02 16.66 -40.80
CA THR A 147 -10.16 15.52 -41.15
C THR A 147 -9.58 14.80 -39.94
N ASP A 148 -9.46 15.49 -38.82
CA ASP A 148 -8.73 15.00 -37.66
C ASP A 148 -9.57 15.02 -36.38
N PHE A 149 -9.29 14.03 -35.54
CA PHE A 149 -9.83 13.87 -34.21
C PHE A 149 -8.69 13.98 -33.19
N GLU A 150 -8.85 14.90 -32.23
CA GLU A 150 -7.79 15.25 -31.29
C GLU A 150 -8.18 14.96 -29.83
N PRO A 151 -8.28 13.69 -29.41
CA PRO A 151 -8.62 13.36 -28.04
C PRO A 151 -7.43 13.58 -27.10
N ILE A 152 -7.72 14.11 -25.92
CA ILE A 152 -6.80 14.15 -24.78
C ILE A 152 -7.47 13.37 -23.65
N GLN A 153 -6.72 12.48 -22.98
CA GLN A 153 -7.16 11.79 -21.78
C GLN A 153 -6.16 12.00 -20.65
N SER A 154 -6.64 12.07 -19.42
CA SER A 154 -5.79 12.14 -18.24
C SER A 154 -6.18 11.03 -17.27
N ALA A 155 -5.18 10.40 -16.67
CA ALA A 155 -5.33 9.34 -15.69
C ALA A 155 -4.39 9.61 -14.51
N THR A 156 -4.86 9.39 -13.29
CA THR A 156 -4.05 9.50 -12.07
C THR A 156 -4.08 8.18 -11.35
N ALA A 157 -2.91 7.67 -10.98
CA ALA A 157 -2.75 6.54 -10.08
C ALA A 157 -2.03 7.01 -8.82
N SER A 158 -2.54 6.61 -7.67
CA SER A 158 -1.95 6.84 -6.35
C SER A 158 -1.63 5.51 -5.68
N PHE A 159 -0.73 5.54 -4.69
CA PHE A 159 -0.42 4.42 -3.82
C PHE A 159 -0.33 4.91 -2.38
N LEU A 160 -0.53 4.00 -1.43
CA LEU A 160 -0.14 4.18 -0.04
C LEU A 160 0.83 3.07 0.31
N ASN A 161 1.97 3.44 0.90
CA ASN A 161 2.93 2.49 1.45
C ASN A 161 2.87 2.59 2.97
N VAL A 162 3.06 1.48 3.68
CA VAL A 162 3.15 1.46 5.14
C VAL A 162 4.43 0.78 5.58
N ASP A 163 5.22 1.47 6.41
CA ASP A 163 6.36 0.90 7.12
C ASP A 163 5.98 0.64 8.57
N ILE A 164 6.15 -0.59 9.01
CA ILE A 164 5.71 -1.07 10.31
C ILE A 164 6.93 -1.42 11.16
N CYS A 165 6.96 -0.99 12.41
CA CYS A 165 7.91 -1.51 13.38
C CYS A 165 7.16 -2.20 14.54
N LEU A 166 7.39 -3.50 14.67
CA LEU A 166 6.97 -4.24 15.85
C LEU A 166 7.98 -3.97 16.97
N VAL A 167 7.50 -3.44 18.09
CA VAL A 167 8.29 -3.15 19.30
C VAL A 167 7.80 -4.08 20.40
N LEU A 168 8.53 -5.17 20.64
CA LEU A 168 8.06 -6.27 21.48
C LEU A 168 8.82 -6.37 22.80
N ASP A 169 8.06 -6.56 23.87
CA ASP A 169 8.58 -6.79 25.22
C ASP A 169 9.26 -8.16 25.30
N ARG A 170 10.54 -8.17 25.67
CA ARG A 170 11.32 -9.37 26.04
C ARG A 170 11.87 -9.25 27.48
N SER A 171 11.11 -8.58 28.35
CA SER A 171 11.36 -8.57 29.79
C SER A 171 11.08 -9.94 30.40
N THR A 172 11.64 -10.20 31.57
CA THR A 172 11.65 -11.53 32.19
C THR A 172 10.24 -12.08 32.46
N SER A 173 9.23 -11.21 32.68
CA SER A 173 7.81 -11.61 32.85
C SER A 173 7.24 -12.32 31.63
N MET A 174 7.77 -12.05 30.44
CA MET A 174 7.33 -12.71 29.20
C MET A 174 7.61 -14.22 29.17
N LYS A 175 8.45 -14.74 30.08
CA LYS A 175 8.68 -16.17 30.28
C LYS A 175 7.66 -16.84 31.21
N LEU A 176 6.80 -16.05 31.88
CA LEU A 176 5.71 -16.56 32.69
C LEU A 176 4.63 -17.18 31.82
N ASN A 177 3.83 -18.06 32.41
CA ASN A 177 2.71 -18.66 31.69
C ASN A 177 1.64 -17.61 31.39
N VAL A 178 0.90 -17.80 30.30
CA VAL A 178 -0.25 -16.95 29.95
C VAL A 178 -1.27 -16.91 31.09
N THR A 179 -1.55 -18.07 31.70
CA THR A 179 -2.53 -18.21 32.78
C THR A 179 -1.88 -18.37 34.16
N GLY A 180 -2.43 -17.68 35.16
CA GLY A 180 -2.30 -18.07 36.57
C GLY A 180 -1.00 -17.70 37.27
N GLN A 181 -0.22 -16.77 36.70
CA GLN A 181 0.97 -16.24 37.37
C GLN A 181 0.95 -14.72 37.35
N SER A 182 1.02 -14.17 38.56
CA SER A 182 1.03 -12.75 38.84
C SER A 182 2.41 -12.28 39.31
N GLY A 183 2.85 -11.13 38.82
CA GLY A 183 4.09 -10.46 39.18
C GLY A 183 5.26 -10.72 38.24
N GLY A 184 6.42 -10.16 38.59
CA GLY A 184 7.67 -10.38 37.85
C GLY A 184 8.30 -11.75 38.12
N MET A 185 9.27 -12.12 37.28
CA MET A 185 10.09 -13.32 37.48
C MET A 185 11.42 -12.95 38.14
N TYR A 186 11.77 -13.65 39.22
CA TYR A 186 13.01 -13.46 39.98
C TYR A 186 14.07 -14.51 39.63
N THR A 187 15.33 -14.26 40.02
CA THR A 187 16.50 -15.09 39.68
C THR A 187 16.46 -16.53 40.23
N ASN A 188 15.64 -16.79 41.25
CA ASN A 188 15.44 -18.12 41.83
C ASN A 188 14.40 -18.95 41.05
N ASP A 189 13.68 -18.37 40.10
CA ASP A 189 12.75 -19.11 39.25
C ASP A 189 13.53 -20.00 38.27
N PRO A 190 13.21 -21.30 38.15
CA PRO A 190 13.91 -22.21 37.24
C PRO A 190 13.83 -21.80 35.76
N ARG A 191 12.89 -20.92 35.39
CA ARG A 191 12.74 -20.39 34.04
C ARG A 191 13.66 -19.21 33.75
N PHE A 192 14.21 -18.57 34.78
CA PHE A 192 15.03 -17.36 34.63
C PHE A 192 16.26 -17.61 33.72
N CYS A 193 16.97 -18.72 33.93
CA CYS A 193 18.09 -19.13 33.10
C CYS A 193 17.73 -20.09 31.96
N SER A 194 16.46 -20.18 31.59
CA SER A 194 15.99 -21.01 30.47
C SER A 194 15.42 -20.13 29.35
N PRO A 195 15.41 -20.62 28.11
CA PRO A 195 14.58 -20.05 27.06
C PRO A 195 13.08 -20.10 27.44
N PRO A 196 12.25 -19.27 26.81
CA PRO A 196 10.80 -19.32 26.98
C PRO A 196 10.24 -20.74 26.78
N ARG A 197 9.35 -21.17 27.68
CA ARG A 197 8.67 -22.47 27.56
C ARG A 197 7.46 -22.34 26.65
N SER A 198 6.97 -23.44 26.09
CA SER A 198 5.84 -23.46 25.15
C SER A 198 4.54 -22.86 25.70
N THR A 199 4.38 -22.78 27.02
CA THR A 199 3.21 -22.19 27.69
C THR A 199 3.38 -20.71 28.04
N SER A 200 4.50 -20.09 27.66
CA SER A 200 4.84 -18.74 28.09
C SER A 200 4.13 -17.67 27.28
N ARG A 201 4.04 -16.47 27.87
CA ARG A 201 3.52 -15.28 27.21
C ARG A 201 4.29 -14.94 25.92
N TRP A 202 5.61 -15.10 25.93
CA TRP A 202 6.46 -14.94 24.75
C TRP A 202 6.09 -15.88 23.60
N VAL A 203 5.82 -17.16 23.87
CA VAL A 203 5.45 -18.11 22.80
C VAL A 203 4.05 -17.82 22.26
N ALA A 204 3.12 -17.35 23.11
CA ALA A 204 1.84 -16.84 22.64
C ALA A 204 1.99 -15.60 21.73
N LEU A 205 2.89 -14.69 22.10
CA LEU A 205 3.26 -13.54 21.27
C LEU A 205 3.87 -13.95 19.93
N ASP A 206 4.84 -14.87 19.92
CA ASP A 206 5.44 -15.40 18.68
C ASP A 206 4.35 -15.96 17.74
N ALA A 207 3.42 -16.75 18.27
CA ALA A 207 2.30 -17.27 17.49
C ALA A 207 1.40 -16.15 16.91
N ALA A 208 1.16 -15.08 17.67
CA ALA A 208 0.37 -13.94 17.21
C ALA A 208 1.10 -13.09 16.15
N VAL A 209 2.41 -12.87 16.31
CA VAL A 209 3.26 -12.20 15.32
C VAL A 209 3.29 -13.01 14.01
N ARG A 210 3.36 -14.34 14.06
CA ARG A 210 3.29 -15.17 12.85
C ARG A 210 1.98 -15.00 12.10
N VAL A 211 0.85 -14.94 12.83
CA VAL A 211 -0.45 -14.64 12.22
C VAL A 211 -0.43 -13.28 11.53
N PHE A 212 0.08 -12.24 12.19
CA PHE A 212 0.24 -10.92 11.59
C PHE A 212 1.06 -10.95 10.30
N ILE A 213 2.21 -11.64 10.31
CA ILE A 213 3.07 -11.77 9.12
C ILE A 213 2.40 -12.56 8.00
N ASP A 214 1.64 -13.60 8.32
CA ASP A 214 0.92 -14.39 7.32
C ASP A 214 -0.23 -13.60 6.68
N GLU A 215 -0.93 -12.76 7.45
CA GLU A 215 -1.94 -11.83 6.91
C GLU A 215 -1.31 -10.78 5.98
N LEU A 216 -0.17 -10.19 6.37
CA LEU A 216 0.55 -9.26 5.48
C LEU A 216 1.04 -9.94 4.20
N ARG A 217 1.51 -11.18 4.25
CA ARG A 217 1.91 -11.94 3.06
C ARG A 217 0.75 -12.29 2.13
N ALA A 218 -0.47 -12.35 2.68
CA ALA A 218 -1.68 -12.58 1.90
C ALA A 218 -2.18 -11.30 1.22
N SER A 219 -1.65 -10.13 1.58
CA SER A 219 -1.94 -8.86 0.92
C SER A 219 -1.24 -8.76 -0.43
N ASP A 220 -1.81 -7.98 -1.36
CA ASP A 220 -1.16 -7.62 -2.62
C ASP A 220 -0.19 -6.42 -2.46
N ALA A 221 -0.03 -5.89 -1.25
CA ALA A 221 0.83 -4.75 -0.96
C ALA A 221 2.26 -5.20 -0.59
N GLU A 222 3.21 -4.27 -0.72
CA GLU A 222 4.60 -4.49 -0.33
C GLU A 222 4.89 -3.78 1.00
N GLU A 223 4.31 -4.26 2.11
CA GLU A 223 4.59 -3.71 3.44
C GLU A 223 6.02 -4.05 3.88
N GLN A 224 6.70 -3.07 4.50
CA GLN A 224 7.99 -3.30 5.13
C GLN A 224 7.78 -3.44 6.63
N VAL A 225 8.39 -4.47 7.23
CA VAL A 225 8.31 -4.69 8.67
C VAL A 225 9.71 -4.72 9.26
N ALA A 226 9.89 -4.01 10.36
CA ALA A 226 11.03 -4.09 11.26
C ALA A 226 10.61 -4.73 12.58
N LEU A 227 11.57 -5.35 13.26
CA LEU A 227 11.39 -5.89 14.60
C LEU A 227 12.43 -5.28 15.54
N ALA A 228 11.94 -4.59 16.55
CA ALA A 228 12.73 -4.18 17.70
C ALA A 228 12.20 -4.88 18.96
N THR A 229 13.11 -5.32 19.82
CA THR A 229 12.74 -5.90 21.10
C THR A 229 13.42 -5.19 22.26
N TYR A 230 12.77 -5.15 23.42
CA TYR A 230 13.28 -4.41 24.57
C TYR A 230 13.16 -5.18 25.89
N SER A 231 14.05 -4.83 26.81
CA SER A 231 14.10 -5.36 28.17
C SER A 231 14.69 -4.29 29.09
N SER A 232 15.79 -4.57 29.79
CA SER A 232 16.65 -3.56 30.42
C SER A 232 18.09 -4.05 30.40
N ASP A 233 19.06 -3.18 30.69
CA ASP A 233 20.45 -3.63 30.85
C ASP A 233 20.68 -4.27 32.23
N LEU A 234 20.20 -5.49 32.41
CA LEU A 234 20.34 -6.21 33.68
C LEU A 234 21.81 -6.49 34.06
N ALA A 235 22.69 -6.70 33.07
CA ALA A 235 24.10 -6.98 33.27
C ALA A 235 24.87 -5.78 33.81
N SER A 236 24.44 -4.54 33.52
CA SER A 236 24.99 -3.36 34.18
C SER A 236 24.80 -3.39 35.70
N THR A 237 23.74 -4.05 36.19
CA THR A 237 23.38 -4.09 37.61
C THR A 237 23.82 -5.38 38.30
N MET A 238 23.69 -6.53 37.63
CA MET A 238 23.93 -7.86 38.22
C MET A 238 25.11 -8.62 37.62
N GLY A 239 25.83 -8.01 36.66
CA GLY A 239 26.79 -8.72 35.84
C GLY A 239 26.13 -9.74 34.90
N ARG A 240 26.93 -10.54 34.20
CA ARG A 240 26.40 -11.54 33.27
C ARG A 240 25.72 -12.70 34.03
N VAL A 241 24.39 -12.72 34.04
CA VAL A 241 23.58 -13.78 34.65
C VAL A 241 23.10 -14.76 33.58
N CYS A 242 23.10 -16.07 33.87
CA CYS A 242 22.70 -17.14 32.96
C CYS A 242 23.47 -17.20 31.62
N GLY A 243 24.65 -16.59 31.53
CA GLY A 243 25.36 -16.46 30.24
C GLY A 243 24.65 -15.57 29.22
N ALA A 244 23.58 -14.86 29.59
CA ALA A 244 22.87 -13.95 28.71
C ALA A 244 23.56 -12.57 28.66
N SER A 245 23.66 -11.99 27.48
CA SER A 245 23.94 -10.55 27.33
C SER A 245 22.62 -9.78 27.49
N SER A 246 22.64 -8.68 28.25
CA SER A 246 21.51 -7.76 28.32
C SER A 246 21.79 -6.51 27.51
N SER A 247 20.80 -6.08 26.75
CA SER A 247 20.74 -4.75 26.14
C SER A 247 19.36 -4.17 26.46
N PRO A 248 19.25 -2.87 26.76
CA PRO A 248 17.96 -2.20 26.96
C PRO A 248 16.99 -2.46 25.80
N SER A 249 17.51 -2.46 24.58
CA SER A 249 16.77 -2.80 23.37
C SER A 249 17.71 -3.28 22.26
N SER A 250 17.15 -3.90 21.24
CA SER A 250 17.84 -4.32 20.02
C SER A 250 16.94 -4.13 18.81
N LEU A 251 17.55 -3.78 17.67
CA LEU A 251 16.90 -3.88 16.36
C LEU A 251 17.24 -5.26 15.79
N ASP A 252 16.33 -6.20 15.96
CA ASP A 252 16.55 -7.61 15.63
C ASP A 252 16.33 -7.89 14.13
N ALA A 253 15.51 -7.06 13.47
CA ALA A 253 15.39 -7.02 12.02
C ALA A 253 15.12 -5.59 11.53
N PRO A 254 15.89 -5.06 10.56
CA PRO A 254 15.58 -3.78 9.92
C PRO A 254 14.34 -3.88 9.02
N LEU A 255 13.80 -2.73 8.60
CA LEU A 255 12.69 -2.67 7.64
C LEU A 255 13.06 -3.43 6.36
N ASP A 256 12.21 -4.39 6.00
CA ASP A 256 12.37 -5.20 4.79
C ASP A 256 11.04 -5.80 4.36
N THR A 257 10.86 -6.05 3.06
CA THR A 257 9.69 -6.76 2.51
C THR A 257 9.81 -8.28 2.66
N ASN A 258 11.03 -8.81 2.88
CA ASN A 258 11.24 -10.20 3.21
C ASN A 258 10.91 -10.45 4.68
N LEU A 259 9.62 -10.67 4.95
CA LEU A 259 9.08 -10.88 6.30
C LEU A 259 9.60 -12.16 7.00
N THR A 260 10.33 -13.03 6.29
CA THR A 260 11.04 -14.17 6.89
C THR A 260 12.13 -13.72 7.88
N LYS A 261 12.66 -12.50 7.71
CA LYS A 261 13.62 -11.92 8.66
C LYS A 261 12.99 -11.76 10.05
N ILE A 262 11.72 -11.37 10.11
CA ILE A 262 10.96 -11.22 11.36
C ILE A 262 10.80 -12.58 12.04
N THR A 263 10.32 -13.59 11.30
CA THR A 263 10.10 -14.92 11.89
C THR A 263 11.41 -15.57 12.36
N ARG A 264 12.53 -15.36 11.65
CA ARG A 264 13.85 -15.85 12.09
C ARG A 264 14.33 -15.17 13.38
N ALA A 265 14.19 -13.85 13.47
CA ALA A 265 14.53 -13.13 14.69
C ALA A 265 13.69 -13.59 15.89
N MET A 266 12.40 -13.89 15.67
CA MET A 266 11.54 -14.48 16.70
C MET A 266 11.96 -15.92 17.08
N ASP A 267 12.38 -16.75 16.12
CA ASP A 267 12.94 -18.10 16.37
C ASP A 267 14.21 -18.02 17.24
N ASP A 268 15.12 -17.11 16.91
CA ASP A 268 16.38 -16.89 17.64
C ASP A 268 16.09 -16.47 19.09
N LEU A 269 15.15 -15.55 19.30
CA LEU A 269 14.74 -15.10 20.64
C LEU A 269 14.02 -16.20 21.43
N THR A 270 13.24 -17.05 20.77
CA THR A 270 12.51 -18.16 21.41
C THR A 270 13.45 -19.28 21.89
N THR A 271 14.61 -19.42 21.26
CA THR A 271 15.62 -20.43 21.62
C THR A 271 16.75 -19.87 22.51
N SER A 272 16.78 -18.56 22.73
CA SER A 272 17.81 -17.88 23.51
C SER A 272 17.39 -17.57 24.95
N VAL A 273 18.39 -17.36 25.81
CA VAL A 273 18.18 -16.86 27.17
C VAL A 273 18.38 -15.35 27.17
N TRP A 274 17.33 -14.62 27.53
CA TRP A 274 17.34 -13.17 27.76
C TRP A 274 16.65 -12.87 29.08
N ASN A 275 17.05 -11.80 29.77
CA ASN A 275 16.44 -11.36 31.02
C ASN A 275 16.56 -9.83 31.12
N GLY A 276 15.60 -9.22 31.79
CA GLY A 276 15.58 -7.79 32.06
C GLY A 276 14.23 -7.32 32.58
N ASN A 277 14.17 -6.05 32.90
CA ASN A 277 12.95 -5.35 33.29
C ASN A 277 12.25 -4.78 32.04
N THR A 278 11.24 -3.94 32.23
CA THR A 278 10.33 -3.45 31.18
C THR A 278 10.66 -1.99 30.87
N TYR A 279 11.58 -1.76 29.92
CA TYR A 279 12.04 -0.43 29.49
C TYR A 279 11.41 -0.05 28.14
N ILE A 280 10.12 0.28 28.15
CA ILE A 280 9.31 0.49 26.94
C ILE A 280 9.88 1.65 26.11
N GLU A 281 10.26 2.75 26.76
CA GLU A 281 10.91 3.90 26.11
C GLU A 281 12.08 3.49 25.19
N SER A 282 12.99 2.60 25.66
CA SER A 282 14.16 2.17 24.88
C SER A 282 13.74 1.40 23.62
N GLY A 283 12.73 0.53 23.74
CA GLY A 283 12.16 -0.20 22.61
C GLY A 283 11.55 0.74 21.58
N MET A 284 10.74 1.71 22.04
CA MET A 284 10.11 2.70 21.17
C MET A 284 11.12 3.57 20.44
N LEU A 285 12.17 4.05 21.12
CA LEU A 285 13.21 4.84 20.47
C LEU A 285 14.01 4.02 19.45
N THR A 286 14.23 2.73 19.72
CA THR A 286 14.87 1.81 18.75
C THR A 286 13.99 1.59 17.52
N GLY A 287 12.69 1.37 17.72
CA GLY A 287 11.72 1.24 16.64
C GLY A 287 11.56 2.53 15.84
N LEU A 288 11.59 3.68 16.50
CA LEU A 288 11.58 4.99 15.85
C LEU A 288 12.81 5.17 14.95
N GLY A 289 14.00 4.81 15.47
CA GLY A 289 15.22 4.80 14.68
C GLY A 289 15.12 3.92 13.44
N ALA A 290 14.46 2.75 13.53
CA ALA A 290 14.23 1.87 12.39
C ALA A 290 13.28 2.50 11.35
N LEU A 291 12.19 3.13 11.79
CA LEU A 291 11.21 3.79 10.92
C LEU A 291 11.75 5.05 10.22
N GLN A 292 12.87 5.59 10.71
CA GLN A 292 13.54 6.78 10.20
C GLN A 292 14.87 6.50 9.49
N ASP A 293 15.33 5.25 9.46
CA ASP A 293 16.60 4.89 8.83
C ASP A 293 16.50 5.05 7.31
N ALA A 294 17.05 6.14 6.78
CA ALA A 294 16.99 6.49 5.35
C ALA A 294 17.59 5.42 4.40
N ARG A 295 18.27 4.39 4.93
CA ARG A 295 18.75 3.24 4.14
C ARG A 295 17.63 2.24 3.83
N PHE A 296 16.58 2.20 4.65
CA PHE A 296 15.52 1.19 4.58
C PHE A 296 14.12 1.80 4.54
N ALA A 297 13.89 2.83 5.37
CA ALA A 297 12.61 3.51 5.50
C ALA A 297 12.24 4.28 4.23
N ARG A 298 11.01 4.05 3.74
CA ARG A 298 10.45 4.74 2.57
C ARG A 298 10.03 6.16 2.93
N GLN A 299 10.30 7.13 2.07
CA GLN A 299 9.99 8.54 2.38
C GLN A 299 8.49 8.82 2.29
N ASN A 300 7.81 8.14 1.37
CA ASN A 300 6.39 8.36 1.06
C ASN A 300 5.46 7.33 1.76
N ALA A 301 5.96 6.64 2.79
CA ALA A 301 5.20 5.63 3.53
C ALA A 301 4.67 6.18 4.86
N THR A 302 3.44 5.81 5.20
CA THR A 302 2.89 5.98 6.55
C THR A 302 3.70 5.13 7.51
N LYS A 303 4.05 5.69 8.67
CA LYS A 303 4.89 5.03 9.68
C LYS A 303 4.03 4.56 10.83
N VAL A 304 4.03 3.25 11.08
CA VAL A 304 3.25 2.62 12.13
C VAL A 304 4.18 1.88 13.08
N MET A 305 4.03 2.13 14.37
CA MET A 305 4.69 1.39 15.42
C MET A 305 3.67 0.59 16.21
N ILE A 306 3.90 -0.70 16.42
CA ILE A 306 3.05 -1.56 17.24
C ILE A 306 3.86 -1.95 18.47
N VAL A 307 3.51 -1.37 19.61
CA VAL A 307 4.22 -1.57 20.89
C VAL A 307 3.45 -2.54 21.75
N LEU A 308 4.09 -3.65 22.15
CA LEU A 308 3.48 -4.63 23.04
C LEU A 308 4.22 -4.70 24.38
N THR A 309 3.48 -4.82 25.48
CA THR A 309 4.01 -5.15 26.82
C THR A 309 3.11 -6.12 27.56
N ASP A 310 3.69 -6.96 28.43
CA ASP A 310 2.94 -7.79 29.36
C ASP A 310 2.90 -7.27 30.81
N GLY A 311 3.44 -6.08 31.03
CA GLY A 311 3.70 -5.60 32.38
C GLY A 311 3.63 -4.09 32.54
N ASN A 312 4.28 -3.64 33.61
CA ASN A 312 4.36 -2.24 33.96
C ASN A 312 5.75 -1.73 33.58
N GLU A 313 5.80 -0.60 32.87
CA GLU A 313 7.06 0.11 32.69
C GLU A 313 7.66 0.41 34.06
N ASN A 314 8.93 0.05 34.24
CA ASN A 314 9.66 0.17 35.50
C ASN A 314 11.06 0.76 35.29
N VAL A 315 11.40 1.07 34.03
CA VAL A 315 12.58 1.85 33.64
C VAL A 315 12.15 2.78 32.52
N GLY A 316 12.56 4.06 32.59
CA GLY A 316 12.26 5.03 31.54
C GLY A 316 10.88 5.67 31.62
N SER A 317 10.46 6.24 30.49
CA SER A 317 9.16 6.87 30.27
C SER A 317 8.65 6.63 28.84
N ALA A 318 7.71 5.71 28.68
CA ALA A 318 7.05 5.42 27.42
C ALA A 318 6.36 6.67 26.85
N MET A 319 5.83 7.52 27.74
CA MET A 319 5.22 8.80 27.36
C MET A 319 6.25 9.78 26.77
N ALA A 320 7.51 9.75 27.23
CA ALA A 320 8.56 10.56 26.64
C ALA A 320 8.86 10.11 25.21
N ALA A 321 9.00 8.79 24.97
CA ALA A 321 9.17 8.26 23.62
C ALA A 321 7.95 8.52 22.73
N ALA A 322 6.73 8.43 23.26
CA ALA A 322 5.50 8.76 22.53
C ALA A 322 5.47 10.22 22.09
N ALA A 323 5.90 11.14 22.97
CA ALA A 323 6.02 12.56 22.63
C ALA A 323 7.03 12.80 21.51
N VAL A 324 8.15 12.07 21.48
CA VAL A 324 9.11 12.13 20.36
C VAL A 324 8.47 11.60 19.07
N ALA A 325 7.81 10.44 19.12
CA ALA A 325 7.14 9.85 17.96
C ALA A 325 6.08 10.78 17.35
N ALA A 326 5.30 11.47 18.18
CA ALA A 326 4.29 12.45 17.75
C ALA A 326 4.89 13.60 16.91
N THR A 327 6.15 14.00 17.16
CA THR A 327 6.83 15.03 16.35
C THR A 327 7.34 14.53 14.99
N THR A 328 7.21 13.23 14.73
CA THR A 328 7.85 12.55 13.59
C THR A 328 6.88 11.80 12.68
N ASP A 329 5.58 12.09 12.79
CA ASP A 329 4.50 11.50 11.97
C ASP A 329 4.45 9.95 12.04
N VAL A 330 4.72 9.41 13.24
CA VAL A 330 4.61 7.98 13.54
C VAL A 330 3.38 7.73 14.40
N THR A 331 2.47 6.89 13.91
CA THR A 331 1.31 6.42 14.68
C THR A 331 1.69 5.21 15.52
N ILE A 332 1.44 5.27 16.84
CA ILE A 332 1.72 4.18 17.77
C ILE A 332 0.43 3.46 18.16
N HIS A 333 0.28 2.20 17.73
CA HIS A 333 -0.67 1.28 18.31
C HIS A 333 -0.04 0.56 19.50
N THR A 334 -0.79 0.37 20.57
CA THR A 334 -0.31 -0.34 21.76
C THR A 334 -1.12 -1.59 22.03
N ILE A 335 -0.44 -2.64 22.49
CA ILE A 335 -1.05 -3.89 22.92
C ILE A 335 -0.58 -4.18 24.35
N THR A 336 -1.54 -4.44 25.23
CA THR A 336 -1.24 -4.99 26.55
C THR A 336 -1.63 -6.45 26.62
N PHE A 337 -0.78 -7.26 27.22
CA PHE A 337 -1.02 -8.69 27.36
C PHE A 337 -0.95 -9.10 28.82
N SER A 338 -1.97 -9.80 29.33
CA SER A 338 -2.20 -10.10 30.75
C SER A 338 -2.86 -8.98 31.57
N ASP A 339 -3.58 -9.39 32.62
CA ASP A 339 -4.30 -8.51 33.55
C ASP A 339 -3.40 -7.48 34.28
N GLU A 340 -2.09 -7.73 34.33
CA GLU A 340 -1.14 -6.91 35.10
C GLU A 340 -0.50 -5.80 34.28
N ALA A 341 -0.64 -5.86 32.96
CA ALA A 341 -0.08 -4.89 32.06
C ALA A 341 -0.72 -3.51 32.29
N ASN A 342 0.07 -2.44 32.23
CA ASN A 342 -0.42 -1.09 32.50
C ASN A 342 -1.27 -0.54 31.34
N GLN A 343 -2.56 -0.90 31.32
CA GLN A 343 -3.49 -0.48 30.27
C GLN A 343 -3.63 1.05 30.19
N SER A 344 -3.73 1.74 31.33
CA SER A 344 -3.88 3.20 31.37
C SER A 344 -2.70 3.94 30.75
N LEU A 345 -1.48 3.51 31.06
CA LEU A 345 -0.27 4.04 30.44
C LEU A 345 -0.27 3.79 28.93
N MET A 346 -0.53 2.55 28.51
CA MET A 346 -0.47 2.18 27.09
C MET A 346 -1.60 2.82 26.27
N GLN A 347 -2.76 3.09 26.85
CA GLN A 347 -3.81 3.93 26.27
C GLN A 347 -3.32 5.36 26.05
N SER A 348 -2.63 5.93 27.03
CA SER A 348 -2.07 7.29 26.94
C SER A 348 -0.98 7.38 25.86
N VAL A 349 -0.13 6.36 25.75
CA VAL A 349 0.91 6.25 24.71
C VAL A 349 0.28 6.20 23.31
N ALA A 350 -0.76 5.38 23.11
CA ALA A 350 -1.45 5.30 21.82
C ALA A 350 -2.13 6.64 21.48
N ALA A 351 -2.86 7.23 22.44
CA ALA A 351 -3.57 8.48 22.26
C ALA A 351 -2.65 9.66 21.90
N ALA A 352 -1.40 9.67 22.39
CA ALA A 352 -0.42 10.70 22.08
C ALA A 352 -0.05 10.81 20.59
N THR A 353 -0.34 9.76 19.80
CA THR A 353 -0.03 9.68 18.36
C THR A 353 -1.26 9.31 17.52
N GLU A 354 -2.46 9.53 18.06
CA GLU A 354 -3.73 9.18 17.42
C GLU A 354 -3.88 7.68 17.10
N GLY A 355 -3.09 6.83 17.76
CA GLY A 355 -3.17 5.39 17.62
C GLY A 355 -4.26 4.76 18.50
N LYS A 356 -4.35 3.43 18.40
CA LYS A 356 -5.33 2.61 19.14
C LYS A 356 -4.64 1.71 20.15
N HIS A 357 -5.30 1.52 21.28
CA HIS A 357 -4.90 0.58 22.31
C HIS A 357 -5.74 -0.69 22.25
N TYR A 358 -5.08 -1.83 22.40
CA TYR A 358 -5.68 -3.15 22.47
C TYR A 358 -5.23 -3.88 23.74
N HIS A 359 -6.08 -4.79 24.20
CA HIS A 359 -5.81 -5.60 25.38
C HIS A 359 -6.19 -7.06 25.11
N ALA A 360 -5.35 -7.98 25.57
CA ALA A 360 -5.58 -9.42 25.50
C ALA A 360 -5.20 -10.09 26.82
N ASN A 361 -6.00 -11.06 27.26
CA ASN A 361 -5.71 -11.90 28.41
C ASN A 361 -5.39 -13.34 28.02
N THR A 362 -5.77 -13.73 26.79
CA THR A 362 -5.52 -15.07 26.25
C THR A 362 -4.66 -15.02 24.99
N ALA A 363 -4.04 -16.15 24.67
CA ALA A 363 -3.26 -16.28 23.43
C ALA A 363 -4.16 -16.11 22.19
N GLU A 364 -5.41 -16.56 22.28
CA GLU A 364 -6.43 -16.41 21.24
C GLU A 364 -6.79 -14.95 20.99
N GLU A 365 -7.12 -14.20 22.05
CA GLU A 365 -7.40 -12.76 21.94
C GLU A 365 -6.20 -11.99 21.38
N LEU A 366 -4.98 -12.34 21.80
CA LEU A 366 -3.77 -11.71 21.28
C LEU A 366 -3.62 -11.95 19.77
N ARG A 367 -3.88 -13.17 19.30
CA ARG A 367 -3.87 -13.48 17.87
C ARG A 367 -4.92 -12.67 17.10
N ASP A 368 -6.11 -12.49 17.66
CA ASP A 368 -7.17 -11.73 17.00
C ASP A 368 -6.86 -10.22 16.93
N VAL A 369 -6.22 -9.66 17.96
CA VAL A 369 -5.68 -8.29 17.92
C VAL A 369 -4.66 -8.12 16.78
N PHE A 370 -3.72 -9.05 16.66
CA PHE A 370 -2.72 -9.01 15.59
C PHE A 370 -3.34 -9.17 14.20
N LYS A 371 -4.40 -9.98 14.04
CA LYS A 371 -5.16 -10.01 12.77
C LYS A 371 -5.83 -8.68 12.45
N GLU A 372 -6.47 -8.05 13.44
CA GLU A 372 -7.12 -6.74 13.24
C GLU A 372 -6.11 -5.66 12.83
N LEU A 373 -4.94 -5.66 13.45
CA LEU A 373 -3.85 -4.74 13.11
C LEU A 373 -3.31 -4.98 11.69
N ALA A 374 -3.16 -6.24 11.28
CA ALA A 374 -2.77 -6.57 9.91
C ALA A 374 -3.83 -6.08 8.91
N ALA A 375 -5.11 -6.41 9.15
CA ALA A 375 -6.22 -6.01 8.30
C ALA A 375 -6.35 -4.48 8.18
N THR A 376 -6.20 -3.75 9.29
CA THR A 376 -6.24 -2.29 9.29
C THR A 376 -5.07 -1.71 8.49
N THR A 377 -3.89 -2.29 8.62
CA THR A 377 -2.70 -1.83 7.89
C THR A 377 -2.82 -2.10 6.40
N THR A 378 -3.24 -3.29 6.01
CA THR A 378 -3.47 -3.66 4.62
C THR A 378 -4.59 -2.85 3.98
N ALA A 379 -5.66 -2.52 4.72
CA ALA A 379 -6.73 -1.65 4.23
C ALA A 379 -6.28 -0.22 3.90
N LEU A 380 -5.16 0.25 4.45
CA LEU A 380 -4.56 1.53 4.05
C LEU A 380 -3.86 1.45 2.69
N THR A 381 -3.50 0.25 2.25
CA THR A 381 -2.66 0.02 1.06
C THR A 381 -3.42 -0.54 -0.15
N GLN A 382 -4.65 -1.03 0.06
CA GLN A 382 -5.58 -1.51 -0.99
C GLN A 382 -6.49 -0.38 -1.47
#